data_AF-A0A933HVX2-F1
#
_entry.id   AF-A0A933HVX2-F1
#
_cell.length_a   1.000
_cell.length_b   1.000
_cell.length_c   1.000
_cell.angle_alpha   90.00
_cell.angle_beta   90.00
_cell.angle_gamma   90.00
#
_symmetry.space_group_name_H-M   'P 1'
#
loop_
_entity.id
_entity.type
_entity.pdbx_description
1 polymer ?
#
loop_
_entity_poly.entity_id
_entity_poly.type
_entity_poly.pdbx_seq_one_letter_code
_entity_poly.pdbx_strand_id
1 'polypeptide(L)'
;MEKTPPDRSESRLRIVVLTRRGRCVSARAAIDALLEAGHPVEAVVAEPWLNLVFSRGVARGLLTQFRRHGWKALWRKVREQFGRGSAQEPLAAFCRTRGIVYHEVEDHNSEGCGRLLRNLRPDLLITANTRIISAGILRIPAEGGLNIHKSLLPRYAGLESIFWTLYRGEKEVGVTIHRLAEGLDTGDIMGQTPIPVDPGDDLESLDRKADLEAAKLLAKVVTSIRDGNPAPRPQDLSHRTYFSWPTPSRRAELEDRLRARQAPPSSRGLIIVNADDFGLTPSVNQAVIECCEKGVVTSATLLANGPAFDEAAALAKTHPELGVGLHFNLTLGRPLCPPSQVPSLVDSQGSFLPRRRLEFKALCGRIDSRHVAIELEAQYRKLTQAGLKPTHLDGHQHAHVLPGVFRPVAEFCRKEGIAVRRPSPAPLINRPGSPGRRPKTLRTLRGLLLRLLLAWQWPRHGRGLASNDFFTSIFDILPLPQKIAPSDYAELLSPGRIHGVGEIMVHPARNAQELNGLTRIGDVSEGEYQALLATDLRRIAELAGCGLGHYGSLD
;
A
#
# COMPACT_ATOMS: atom_id res chain seq x y z
N MET A 1 -20.95 40.94 53.23
CA MET A 1 -21.90 40.68 52.13
C MET A 1 -21.23 39.75 51.14
N GLU A 2 -21.42 38.45 51.35
CA GLU A 2 -20.97 37.40 50.44
C GLU A 2 -21.84 37.51 49.19
N LYS A 3 -21.23 37.86 48.04
CA LYS A 3 -21.95 37.91 46.76
C LYS A 3 -22.30 36.47 46.39
N THR A 4 -23.57 36.13 46.52
CA THR A 4 -24.16 34.93 45.93
C THR A 4 -23.70 34.84 44.46
N PRO A 5 -23.11 33.73 44.01
CA PRO A 5 -22.75 33.58 42.60
C PRO A 5 -24.03 33.73 41.76
N PRO A 6 -23.97 34.42 40.62
CA PRO A 6 -25.15 34.60 39.77
C PRO A 6 -25.72 33.24 39.41
N ASP A 7 -27.04 33.11 39.48
CA ASP A 7 -27.78 31.94 38.99
C ASP A 7 -27.47 31.77 37.49
N ARG A 8 -26.58 30.83 37.17
CA ARG A 8 -26.10 30.58 35.80
C ARG A 8 -27.06 29.70 35.00
N SER A 9 -28.12 29.17 35.61
CA SER A 9 -29.03 28.22 34.98
C SER A 9 -29.78 28.80 33.76
N GLU A 10 -29.86 30.13 33.64
CA GLU A 10 -30.44 30.84 32.50
C GLU A 10 -29.42 31.50 31.55
N SER A 11 -28.12 31.44 31.85
CA SER A 11 -27.08 32.17 31.08
C SER A 11 -26.60 31.38 29.85
N ARG A 12 -26.96 31.87 28.66
CA ARG A 12 -26.53 31.34 27.36
C ARG A 12 -25.02 31.63 27.12
N LEU A 13 -24.20 30.59 27.00
CA LEU A 13 -22.78 30.73 26.65
C LEU A 13 -22.62 31.29 25.22
N ARG A 14 -21.82 32.35 25.04
CA ARG A 14 -21.41 32.85 23.72
C ARG A 14 -20.24 32.03 23.20
N ILE A 15 -20.53 31.10 22.31
CA ILE A 15 -19.55 30.17 21.76
C ILE A 15 -19.01 30.72 20.45
N VAL A 16 -17.68 30.81 20.32
CA VAL A 16 -17.01 31.11 19.06
C VAL A 16 -16.12 29.95 18.64
N VAL A 17 -16.27 29.50 17.39
CA VAL A 17 -15.50 28.38 16.84
C VAL A 17 -14.35 28.91 15.97
N LEU A 18 -13.13 28.51 16.28
CA LEU A 18 -11.94 28.76 15.46
C LEU A 18 -11.65 27.52 14.60
N THR A 19 -11.50 27.72 13.28
CA THR A 19 -11.24 26.61 12.35
C THR A 19 -10.60 27.07 11.03
N ARG A 20 -10.48 26.19 10.05
CA ARG A 20 -9.94 26.52 8.72
C ARG A 20 -11.05 26.76 7.70
N ARG A 21 -10.78 27.66 6.76
CA ARG A 21 -11.63 27.90 5.58
C ARG A 21 -11.74 26.63 4.74
N GLY A 22 -12.84 26.49 3.99
CA GLY A 22 -13.08 25.37 3.09
C GLY A 22 -14.12 24.38 3.63
N ARG A 23 -13.82 23.08 3.52
CA ARG A 23 -14.72 21.99 3.90
C ARG A 23 -14.18 21.28 5.15
N CYS A 24 -14.41 21.86 6.32
CA CYS A 24 -14.00 21.29 7.61
C CYS A 24 -15.14 20.45 8.19
N VAL A 25 -15.06 19.11 8.06
CA VAL A 25 -16.09 18.18 8.52
C VAL A 25 -16.21 18.23 10.06
N SER A 26 -15.08 18.22 10.76
CA SER A 26 -15.03 18.28 12.22
C SER A 26 -15.72 19.52 12.80
N ALA A 27 -15.46 20.71 12.24
CA ALA A 27 -16.10 21.95 12.70
C ALA A 27 -17.61 21.93 12.46
N ARG A 28 -18.08 21.34 11.35
CA ARG A 28 -19.52 21.22 11.07
C ARG A 28 -20.22 20.31 12.04
N ALA A 29 -19.67 19.11 12.24
CA ALA A 29 -20.22 18.15 13.18
C ALA A 29 -20.30 18.77 14.58
N ALA A 30 -19.25 19.48 15.00
CA ALA A 30 -19.24 20.22 16.26
C ALA A 30 -20.34 21.29 16.33
N ILE A 31 -20.47 22.13 15.29
CA ILE A 31 -21.51 23.18 15.24
C ILE A 31 -22.91 22.58 15.27
N ASP A 32 -23.20 21.57 14.44
CA ASP A 32 -24.51 20.92 14.40
C ASP A 32 -24.87 20.32 15.77
N ALA A 33 -23.96 19.58 16.40
CA ALA A 33 -24.21 18.99 17.72
C ALA A 33 -24.40 20.03 18.82
N LEU A 34 -23.71 21.18 18.75
CA LEU A 34 -23.94 22.28 19.69
C LEU A 34 -25.34 22.87 19.50
N LEU A 35 -25.73 23.18 18.26
CA LEU A 35 -27.06 23.72 17.95
C LEU A 35 -28.17 22.75 18.39
N GLU A 36 -28.03 21.46 18.08
CA GLU A 36 -28.97 20.41 18.47
C GLU A 36 -29.11 20.28 20.00
N ALA A 37 -28.01 20.49 20.74
CA ALA A 37 -28.01 20.50 22.19
C ALA A 37 -28.49 21.83 22.81
N GLY A 38 -28.97 22.78 21.99
CA GLY A 38 -29.44 24.09 22.44
C GLY A 38 -28.32 25.07 22.79
N HIS A 39 -27.08 24.80 22.35
CA HIS A 39 -25.91 25.66 22.51
C HIS A 39 -25.66 26.47 21.23
N PRO A 40 -25.99 27.76 21.23
CA PRO A 40 -25.88 28.58 20.05
C PRO A 40 -24.42 28.98 19.78
N VAL A 41 -24.05 28.95 18.50
CA VAL A 41 -22.74 29.40 18.03
C VAL A 41 -22.85 30.83 17.53
N GLU A 42 -22.19 31.76 18.21
CA GLU A 42 -22.23 33.19 17.91
C GLU A 42 -21.52 33.49 16.59
N ALA A 43 -20.31 32.94 16.44
CA ALA A 43 -19.53 33.12 15.24
C ALA A 43 -18.58 31.96 14.96
N VAL A 44 -18.25 31.80 13.68
CA VAL A 44 -17.16 30.97 13.20
C VAL A 44 -16.08 31.88 12.64
N VAL A 45 -14.85 31.75 13.13
CA VAL A 45 -13.69 32.47 12.63
C VAL A 45 -12.78 31.47 11.92
N ALA A 46 -12.51 31.73 10.64
CA ALA A 46 -11.83 30.80 9.75
C ALA A 46 -10.59 31.39 9.09
N GLU A 47 -9.49 30.62 9.08
CA GLU A 47 -8.24 31.02 8.43
C GLU A 47 -7.84 30.13 7.23
N PRO A 48 -7.00 30.62 6.30
CA PRO A 48 -6.47 29.81 5.20
C PRO A 48 -5.62 28.63 5.68
N TRP A 49 -5.66 27.52 4.93
CA TRP A 49 -4.87 26.32 5.23
C TRP A 49 -3.35 26.53 5.10
N LEU A 50 -2.94 27.45 4.22
CA LEU A 50 -1.57 27.62 3.73
C LEU A 50 -0.59 28.26 4.73
N ASN A 51 -0.95 28.47 5.99
CA ASN A 51 -0.07 29.09 6.99
C ASN A 51 0.51 28.10 8.04
N LEU A 52 0.15 26.81 8.00
CA LEU A 52 0.90 25.81 8.77
C LEU A 52 2.26 25.57 8.10
N VAL A 53 3.31 26.10 8.72
CA VAL A 53 4.72 26.13 8.30
C VAL A 53 5.10 27.33 7.41
N PHE A 54 4.79 28.56 7.83
CA PHE A 54 5.42 29.74 7.21
C PHE A 54 5.85 30.80 8.22
N SER A 55 6.92 30.50 8.96
CA SER A 55 7.94 31.51 9.22
C SER A 55 9.14 31.20 8.30
N ARG A 56 9.34 32.07 7.29
CA ARG A 56 10.44 32.10 6.29
C ARG A 56 10.22 31.33 4.97
N GLY A 57 9.60 32.01 3.98
CA GLY A 57 9.84 31.82 2.54
C GLY A 57 8.92 30.85 1.79
N VAL A 58 7.96 31.40 1.02
CA VAL A 58 6.94 30.68 0.20
C VAL A 58 7.55 29.63 -0.73
N ALA A 59 8.61 29.98 -1.46
CA ALA A 59 9.27 29.08 -2.40
C ALA A 59 9.94 27.88 -1.70
N ARG A 60 10.52 28.09 -0.50
CA ARG A 60 11.20 27.05 0.27
C ARG A 60 10.20 26.09 0.93
N GLY A 61 9.05 26.60 1.42
CA GLY A 61 7.98 25.78 1.99
C GLY A 61 7.31 24.88 0.95
N LEU A 62 7.05 25.40 -0.25
CA LEU A 62 6.54 24.60 -1.38
C LEU A 62 7.56 23.56 -1.85
N LEU A 63 8.85 23.91 -1.95
CA LEU A 63 9.92 22.95 -2.27
C LEU A 63 10.08 21.87 -1.21
N THR A 64 9.88 22.21 0.06
CA THR A 64 9.98 21.29 1.20
C THR A 64 8.77 20.36 1.26
N GLN A 65 7.55 20.87 1.04
CA GLN A 65 6.32 20.08 0.87
C GLN A 65 6.44 19.13 -0.33
N PHE A 66 6.95 19.61 -1.47
CA PHE A 66 7.23 18.81 -2.66
C PHE A 66 8.25 17.69 -2.37
N ARG A 67 9.38 18.03 -1.75
CA ARG A 67 10.43 17.06 -1.39
C ARG A 67 9.98 16.04 -0.33
N ARG A 68 9.01 16.40 0.51
CA ARG A 68 8.60 15.60 1.67
C ARG A 68 7.40 14.69 1.40
N HIS A 69 6.53 15.02 0.45
CA HIS A 69 5.31 14.25 0.19
C HIS A 69 5.09 13.88 -1.30
N GLY A 70 5.91 14.42 -2.22
CA GLY A 70 5.76 14.24 -3.66
C GLY A 70 4.52 14.94 -4.23
N TRP A 71 4.52 15.20 -5.55
CA TRP A 71 3.42 15.90 -6.24
C TRP A 71 2.06 15.25 -5.98
N LYS A 72 1.97 13.91 -5.88
CA LYS A 72 0.70 13.19 -5.72
C LYS A 72 0.00 13.42 -4.37
N ALA A 73 0.74 13.57 -3.26
CA ALA A 73 0.12 13.79 -1.94
C ALA A 73 -0.28 15.26 -1.75
N LEU A 74 0.53 16.19 -2.25
CA LEU A 74 0.18 17.61 -2.34
C LEU A 74 -1.05 17.79 -3.23
N TRP A 75 -1.06 17.17 -4.41
CA TRP A 75 -2.23 17.17 -5.30
C TRP A 75 -3.42 16.44 -4.72
N ARG A 76 -3.27 15.35 -3.95
CA ARG A 76 -4.41 14.67 -3.30
C ARG A 76 -5.05 15.55 -2.23
N LYS A 77 -4.29 16.23 -1.37
CA LYS A 77 -4.86 17.15 -0.36
C LYS A 77 -5.37 18.46 -0.97
N VAL A 78 -4.70 18.97 -2.00
CA VAL A 78 -5.26 20.03 -2.86
C VAL A 78 -6.54 19.54 -3.54
N ARG A 79 -6.66 18.26 -3.90
CA ARG A 79 -7.87 17.64 -4.47
C ARG A 79 -8.90 17.23 -3.40
N GLU A 80 -8.56 17.11 -2.13
CA GLU A 80 -9.55 17.03 -1.03
C GLU A 80 -10.13 18.43 -0.75
N GLN A 81 -9.33 19.48 -0.93
CA GLN A 81 -9.70 20.88 -0.70
C GLN A 81 -10.38 21.55 -1.91
N PHE A 82 -10.00 21.17 -3.14
CA PHE A 82 -10.49 21.72 -4.42
C PHE A 82 -11.05 20.65 -5.36
N GLY A 83 -10.88 19.35 -5.07
CA GLY A 83 -11.32 18.29 -5.95
C GLY A 83 -12.80 17.99 -5.77
N ARG A 84 -13.39 17.68 -6.91
CA ARG A 84 -14.80 17.44 -7.21
C ARG A 84 -15.37 16.16 -6.56
N GLY A 85 -15.00 15.86 -5.31
CA GLY A 85 -15.23 14.56 -4.68
C GLY A 85 -16.09 14.50 -3.42
N SER A 86 -16.27 15.60 -2.67
CA SER A 86 -17.30 15.65 -1.61
C SER A 86 -18.52 16.42 -2.09
N ALA A 87 -19.73 15.90 -1.85
CA ALA A 87 -20.97 16.60 -2.20
C ALA A 87 -21.30 17.77 -1.24
N GLN A 88 -20.44 18.02 -0.24
CA GLN A 88 -20.75 18.98 0.83
C GLN A 88 -20.51 20.43 0.40
N GLU A 89 -21.36 21.36 0.83
CA GLU A 89 -21.22 22.80 0.60
C GLU A 89 -19.93 23.37 1.24
N PRO A 90 -19.51 24.62 0.99
CA PRO A 90 -18.44 25.32 1.73
C PRO A 90 -18.86 25.74 3.16
N LEU A 91 -17.94 25.81 4.13
CA LEU A 91 -18.27 26.14 5.53
C LEU A 91 -18.98 27.49 5.69
N ALA A 92 -18.59 28.50 4.89
CA ALA A 92 -19.27 29.79 4.87
C ALA A 92 -20.75 29.67 4.45
N ALA A 93 -21.07 28.80 3.49
CA ALA A 93 -22.45 28.55 3.07
C ALA A 93 -23.24 27.84 4.19
N PHE A 94 -22.63 26.83 4.80
CA PHE A 94 -23.19 26.12 5.96
C PHE A 94 -23.50 27.05 7.15
N CYS A 95 -22.63 28.03 7.43
CA CYS A 95 -22.89 29.00 8.50
C CYS A 95 -24.07 29.91 8.13
N ARG A 96 -24.14 30.39 6.89
CA ARG A 96 -25.24 31.25 6.41
C ARG A 96 -26.60 30.57 6.50
N THR A 97 -26.69 29.29 6.14
CA THR A 97 -27.97 28.54 6.20
C THR A 97 -28.48 28.35 7.62
N ARG A 98 -27.60 28.49 8.63
CA ARG A 98 -27.91 28.39 10.06
C ARG A 98 -27.95 29.75 10.77
N GLY A 99 -27.81 30.85 10.04
CA GLY A 99 -27.76 32.19 10.64
C GLY A 99 -26.53 32.48 11.51
N ILE A 100 -25.44 31.72 11.33
CA ILE A 100 -24.21 31.90 12.10
C ILE A 100 -23.29 32.91 11.40
N VAL A 101 -22.79 33.88 12.15
CA VAL A 101 -21.83 34.87 11.63
C VAL A 101 -20.52 34.16 11.28
N TYR A 102 -20.03 34.38 10.06
CA TYR A 102 -18.80 33.78 9.56
C TYR A 102 -17.77 34.87 9.25
N HIS A 103 -16.63 34.81 9.91
CA HIS A 103 -15.51 35.73 9.72
C HIS A 103 -14.31 35.01 9.13
N GLU A 104 -13.62 35.71 8.23
CA GLU A 104 -12.38 35.24 7.66
C GLU A 104 -11.21 36.09 8.15
N VAL A 105 -10.20 35.44 8.70
CA VAL A 105 -8.94 36.08 9.15
C VAL A 105 -7.76 35.44 8.43
N GLU A 106 -6.64 36.14 8.31
CA GLU A 106 -5.42 35.57 7.73
C GLU A 106 -4.70 34.63 8.71
N ASP A 107 -4.80 34.96 10.00
CA ASP A 107 -4.13 34.28 11.10
C ASP A 107 -4.94 34.45 12.39
N HIS A 108 -5.30 33.33 13.04
CA HIS A 108 -5.97 33.37 14.34
C HIS A 108 -5.18 34.11 15.43
N ASN A 109 -3.86 34.17 15.31
CA ASN A 109 -2.97 34.85 16.25
C ASN A 109 -2.66 36.30 15.87
N SER A 110 -3.24 36.81 14.77
CA SER A 110 -3.08 38.21 14.38
C SER A 110 -3.76 39.14 15.39
N GLU A 111 -3.26 40.37 15.50
CA GLU A 111 -3.94 41.41 16.28
C GLU A 111 -5.36 41.67 15.77
N GLY A 112 -5.59 41.57 14.46
CA GLY A 112 -6.91 41.71 13.85
C GLY A 112 -7.90 40.67 14.37
N CYS A 113 -7.49 39.40 14.42
CA CYS A 113 -8.28 38.33 15.03
C CYS A 113 -8.51 38.59 16.53
N GLY A 114 -7.47 39.01 17.26
CA GLY A 114 -7.61 39.36 18.67
C GLY A 114 -8.59 40.51 18.94
N ARG A 115 -8.62 41.55 18.09
CA ARG A 115 -9.63 42.63 18.14
C ARG A 115 -11.03 42.11 17.86
N LEU A 116 -11.18 41.28 16.82
CA LEU A 116 -12.45 40.67 16.46
C LEU A 116 -13.01 39.83 17.61
N LEU A 117 -12.21 38.93 18.20
CA LEU A 117 -12.65 38.08 19.30
C LEU A 117 -13.03 38.90 20.55
N ARG A 118 -12.27 39.96 20.87
CA ARG A 118 -12.65 40.87 21.97
C ARG A 118 -13.98 41.59 21.73
N ASN A 119 -14.30 41.91 20.47
CA ASN A 119 -15.58 42.52 20.12
C ASN A 119 -16.74 41.51 20.21
N LEU A 120 -16.51 40.26 19.79
CA LEU A 120 -17.49 39.17 19.91
C LEU A 120 -17.73 38.75 21.36
N ARG A 121 -16.79 39.02 22.27
CA ARG A 121 -16.85 38.70 23.70
C ARG A 121 -17.25 37.23 23.95
N PRO A 122 -16.53 36.24 23.39
CA PRO A 122 -16.86 34.83 23.61
C PRO A 122 -16.75 34.49 25.09
N ASP A 123 -17.70 33.71 25.60
CA ASP A 123 -17.56 33.08 26.90
C ASP A 123 -16.70 31.82 26.77
N LEU A 124 -16.83 31.10 25.64
CA LEU A 124 -16.07 29.88 25.34
C LEU A 124 -15.54 29.89 23.91
N LEU A 125 -14.24 29.55 23.75
CA LEU A 125 -13.66 29.25 22.43
C LEU A 125 -13.62 27.75 22.17
N ILE A 126 -13.93 27.34 20.94
CA ILE A 126 -13.79 25.94 20.51
C ILE A 126 -12.85 25.89 19.31
N THR A 127 -11.79 25.10 19.39
CA THR A 127 -10.87 24.88 18.27
C THR A 127 -11.11 23.51 17.64
N ALA A 128 -11.30 23.53 16.31
CA ALA A 128 -11.41 22.32 15.50
C ALA A 128 -10.46 22.44 14.31
N ASN A 129 -9.39 21.64 14.31
CA ASN A 129 -8.39 21.60 13.24
C ASN A 129 -7.69 22.96 12.97
N THR A 130 -7.27 23.65 14.03
CA THR A 130 -6.63 24.97 13.94
C THR A 130 -5.09 24.87 13.90
N ARG A 131 -4.43 26.02 13.91
CA ARG A 131 -3.04 26.16 14.32
C ARG A 131 -2.89 26.16 15.85
N ILE A 132 -1.65 26.26 16.32
CA ILE A 132 -1.33 26.58 17.71
C ILE A 132 -1.81 28.00 18.01
N ILE A 133 -2.67 28.16 19.01
CA ILE A 133 -3.26 29.44 19.41
C ILE A 133 -2.37 30.12 20.44
N SER A 134 -2.09 31.41 20.26
CA SER A 134 -1.20 32.17 21.14
C SER A 134 -1.86 32.46 22.50
N ALA A 135 -1.04 32.62 23.54
CA ALA A 135 -1.52 32.95 24.89
C ALA A 135 -2.41 34.22 24.91
N GLY A 136 -2.14 35.19 24.04
CA GLY A 136 -2.96 36.40 23.91
C GLY A 136 -4.40 36.12 23.46
N ILE A 137 -4.60 35.13 22.59
CA ILE A 137 -5.94 34.71 22.15
C ILE A 137 -6.60 33.80 23.18
N LEU A 138 -5.83 32.89 23.78
CA LEU A 138 -6.33 31.94 24.80
C LEU A 138 -6.94 32.63 26.04
N ARG A 139 -6.47 33.84 26.37
CA ARG A 139 -6.94 34.63 27.52
C ARG A 139 -8.20 35.45 27.25
N ILE A 140 -8.69 35.50 26.01
CA ILE A 140 -9.86 36.31 25.64
C ILE A 140 -11.17 35.75 26.23
N PRO A 141 -11.52 34.47 26.05
CA PRO A 141 -12.77 33.93 26.56
C PRO A 141 -12.77 33.75 28.08
N ALA A 142 -13.87 34.10 28.74
CA ALA A 142 -13.99 34.05 30.19
C ALA A 142 -13.89 32.63 30.77
N GLU A 143 -14.48 31.64 30.10
CA GLU A 143 -14.45 30.22 30.49
C GLU A 143 -13.29 29.45 29.83
N GLY A 144 -12.38 30.17 29.15
CA GLY A 144 -11.27 29.60 28.41
C GLY A 144 -11.70 29.00 27.07
N GLY A 145 -11.01 27.95 26.64
CA GLY A 145 -11.39 27.25 25.41
C GLY A 145 -11.15 25.76 25.44
N LEU A 146 -11.76 25.09 24.49
CA LEU A 146 -11.72 23.64 24.30
C LEU A 146 -11.12 23.31 22.95
N ASN A 147 -10.36 22.22 22.90
CA ASN A 147 -9.90 21.63 21.66
C ASN A 147 -10.45 20.23 21.48
N ILE A 148 -10.81 19.91 20.23
CA ILE A 148 -11.19 18.58 19.81
C ILE A 148 -9.93 17.86 19.30
N HIS A 149 -9.48 16.84 20.03
CA HIS A 149 -8.31 16.06 19.66
C HIS A 149 -8.68 14.59 19.41
N LYS A 150 -8.32 14.04 18.25
CA LYS A 150 -8.70 12.69 17.82
C LYS A 150 -7.74 11.59 18.34
N SER A 151 -7.49 11.61 19.65
CA SER A 151 -6.91 10.47 20.38
C SER A 151 -7.30 10.48 21.85
N LEU A 152 -6.96 9.39 22.56
CA LEU A 152 -7.00 9.33 24.02
C LEU A 152 -5.74 9.98 24.62
N LEU A 153 -5.77 11.31 24.81
CA LEU A 153 -4.72 12.04 25.54
C LEU A 153 -4.49 11.47 26.96
N PRO A 154 -3.25 11.50 27.48
CA PRO A 154 -2.05 12.18 26.95
C PRO A 154 -1.33 11.44 25.81
N ARG A 155 -1.81 10.26 25.40
CA ARG A 155 -1.22 9.49 24.30
C ARG A 155 -1.63 10.06 22.94
N TYR A 156 -0.72 9.99 21.98
CA TYR A 156 -0.92 10.42 20.59
C TYR A 156 -1.25 11.92 20.44
N ALA A 157 -0.63 12.77 21.27
CA ALA A 157 -0.65 14.22 21.09
C ALA A 157 0.00 14.63 19.76
N GLY A 158 -0.36 15.80 19.24
CA GLY A 158 0.19 16.34 18.00
C GLY A 158 -0.65 16.04 16.76
N LEU A 159 0.01 15.65 15.67
CA LEU A 159 -0.61 15.61 14.35
C LEU A 159 -0.93 14.18 13.89
N GLU A 160 -2.01 14.04 13.12
CA GLU A 160 -2.42 12.77 12.49
C GLU A 160 -2.58 11.64 13.53
N SER A 161 -3.25 11.92 14.65
CA SER A 161 -3.33 11.00 15.79
C SER A 161 -3.99 9.66 15.46
N ILE A 162 -5.10 9.65 14.71
CA ILE A 162 -5.74 8.40 14.22
C ILE A 162 -4.73 7.55 13.43
N PHE A 163 -3.95 8.17 12.55
CA PHE A 163 -2.90 7.48 11.80
C PHE A 163 -1.91 6.82 12.75
N TRP A 164 -1.39 7.55 13.74
CA TRP A 164 -0.38 7.01 14.65
C TRP A 164 -0.92 5.93 15.58
N THR A 165 -2.16 6.06 16.02
CA THR A 165 -2.85 5.05 16.82
C THR A 165 -2.97 3.73 16.05
N LEU A 166 -3.45 3.77 14.80
CA LEU A 166 -3.50 2.60 13.92
C LEU A 166 -2.11 2.07 13.56
N TYR A 167 -1.17 2.96 13.27
CA TYR A 167 0.21 2.61 12.93
C TYR A 167 0.89 1.84 14.08
N ARG A 168 0.58 2.19 15.34
CA ARG A 168 1.04 1.46 16.54
C ARG A 168 0.28 0.16 16.80
N GLY A 169 -0.76 -0.16 16.03
CA GLY A 169 -1.52 -1.41 16.16
C GLY A 169 -2.53 -1.40 17.31
N GLU A 170 -2.94 -0.23 17.77
CA GLU A 170 -3.96 -0.12 18.81
C GLU A 170 -5.32 -0.62 18.30
N LYS A 171 -6.09 -1.24 19.19
CA LYS A 171 -7.43 -1.80 18.87
C LYS A 171 -8.54 -0.76 18.94
N GLU A 172 -8.24 0.40 19.50
CA GLU A 172 -9.15 1.53 19.64
C GLU A 172 -8.41 2.81 19.29
N VAL A 173 -9.14 3.73 18.64
CA VAL A 173 -8.80 5.15 18.62
C VAL A 173 -9.62 5.84 19.72
N GLY A 174 -9.60 7.17 19.76
CA GLY A 174 -10.53 7.87 20.63
C GLY A 174 -10.55 9.35 20.33
N VAL A 175 -11.37 10.05 21.09
CA VAL A 175 -11.43 11.50 21.08
C VAL A 175 -11.28 12.00 22.50
N THR A 176 -10.50 13.07 22.65
CA THR A 176 -10.45 13.89 23.85
C THR A 176 -10.98 15.29 23.54
N ILE A 177 -11.91 15.77 24.39
CA ILE A 177 -12.15 17.21 24.53
C ILE A 177 -11.33 17.68 25.73
N HIS A 178 -10.40 18.59 25.51
CA HIS A 178 -9.53 19.12 26.57
C HIS A 178 -9.49 20.65 26.56
N ARG A 179 -9.13 21.24 27.71
CA ARG A 179 -8.89 22.69 27.82
C ARG A 179 -7.71 23.08 26.94
N LEU A 180 -7.83 24.22 26.28
CA LEU A 180 -6.69 24.88 25.65
C LEU A 180 -5.73 25.38 26.73
N ALA A 181 -4.45 25.10 26.55
CA ALA A 181 -3.36 25.53 27.42
C ALA A 181 -2.21 26.05 26.55
N GLU A 182 -1.20 26.69 27.17
CA GLU A 182 -0.01 27.16 26.45
C GLU A 182 0.78 25.98 25.84
N GLY A 183 0.78 24.82 26.51
CA GLY A 183 1.35 23.58 26.00
C GLY A 183 0.45 22.89 24.96
N LEU A 184 1.07 22.28 23.94
CA LEU A 184 0.36 21.58 22.88
C LEU A 184 -0.30 20.29 23.39
N ASP A 185 -1.63 20.27 23.37
CA ASP A 185 -2.48 19.17 23.82
C ASP A 185 -2.25 18.75 25.28
N THR A 186 -1.85 19.68 26.16
CA THR A 186 -1.51 19.38 27.57
C THR A 186 -2.57 19.79 28.57
N GLY A 187 -3.61 20.51 28.16
CA GLY A 187 -4.63 21.01 29.09
C GLY A 187 -5.54 19.91 29.64
N ASP A 188 -6.25 20.21 30.72
CA ASP A 188 -7.10 19.26 31.43
C ASP A 188 -8.14 18.61 30.52
N ILE A 189 -8.33 17.31 30.68
CA ILE A 189 -9.32 16.53 29.96
C ILE A 189 -10.71 16.86 30.51
N MET A 190 -11.61 17.31 29.65
CA MET A 190 -13.01 17.57 29.97
C MET A 190 -13.90 16.36 29.67
N GLY A 191 -13.49 15.54 28.72
CA GLY A 191 -14.18 14.30 28.36
C GLY A 191 -13.37 13.47 27.39
N GLN A 192 -13.56 12.15 27.42
CA GLN A 192 -12.94 11.20 26.50
C GLN A 192 -13.93 10.14 26.06
N THR A 193 -13.77 9.67 24.83
CA THR A 193 -14.55 8.55 24.30
C THR A 193 -13.64 7.65 23.47
N PRO A 194 -13.44 6.38 23.87
CA PRO A 194 -12.76 5.39 23.04
C PRO A 194 -13.65 5.00 21.87
N ILE A 195 -13.03 4.68 20.73
CA ILE A 195 -13.71 4.29 19.50
C ILE A 195 -13.06 2.99 19.02
N PRO A 196 -13.76 1.85 19.09
CA PRO A 196 -13.24 0.58 18.59
C PRO A 196 -12.87 0.66 17.11
N VAL A 197 -11.79 -0.03 16.73
CA VAL A 197 -11.39 -0.16 15.33
C VAL A 197 -11.92 -1.49 14.78
N ASP A 198 -12.95 -1.41 13.94
CA ASP A 198 -13.57 -2.57 13.31
C ASP A 198 -12.68 -3.15 12.19
N PRO A 199 -12.85 -4.43 11.81
CA PRO A 199 -12.08 -5.04 10.73
C PRO A 199 -12.16 -4.29 9.38
N GLY A 200 -13.31 -3.69 9.09
CA GLY A 200 -13.55 -2.93 7.85
C GLY A 200 -13.08 -1.47 7.89
N ASP A 201 -12.55 -0.98 9.01
CA ASP A 201 -12.20 0.43 9.13
C ASP A 201 -10.94 0.81 8.34
N ASP A 202 -10.97 2.00 7.75
CA ASP A 202 -9.80 2.71 7.24
C ASP A 202 -9.63 4.06 7.93
N LEU A 203 -8.63 4.84 7.50
CA LEU A 203 -8.37 6.17 8.03
C LEU A 203 -9.56 7.11 7.85
N GLU A 204 -10.31 7.02 6.75
CA GLU A 204 -11.43 7.93 6.46
C GLU A 204 -12.66 7.54 7.28
N SER A 205 -12.99 6.25 7.37
CA SER A 205 -14.10 5.75 8.18
C SER A 205 -13.90 6.08 9.66
N LEU A 206 -12.68 5.90 10.18
CA LEU A 206 -12.34 6.25 11.56
C LEU A 206 -12.32 7.75 11.81
N ASP A 207 -11.84 8.55 10.85
CA ASP A 207 -11.86 10.01 10.99
C ASP A 207 -13.30 10.54 11.09
N ARG A 208 -14.22 9.93 10.32
CA ARG A 208 -15.66 10.22 10.35
C ARG A 208 -16.33 9.75 11.64
N LYS A 209 -16.04 8.52 12.10
CA LYS A 209 -16.50 8.02 13.41
C LYS A 209 -16.03 8.93 14.54
N ALA A 210 -14.77 9.35 14.50
CA ALA A 210 -14.19 10.27 15.47
C ALA A 210 -14.84 11.65 15.43
N ASP A 211 -15.16 12.21 14.26
CA ASP A 211 -15.88 13.49 14.19
C ASP A 211 -17.27 13.42 14.81
N LEU A 212 -18.01 12.32 14.60
CA LEU A 212 -19.33 12.12 15.18
C LEU A 212 -19.27 11.96 16.71
N GLU A 213 -18.37 11.13 17.22
CA GLU A 213 -18.21 10.94 18.66
C GLU A 213 -17.65 12.20 19.34
N ALA A 214 -16.75 12.92 18.67
CA ALA A 214 -16.25 14.22 19.13
C ALA A 214 -17.38 15.24 19.28
N ALA A 215 -18.27 15.34 18.30
CA ALA A 215 -19.38 16.28 18.32
C ALA A 215 -20.34 16.00 19.50
N LYS A 216 -20.72 14.73 19.70
CA LYS A 216 -21.55 14.31 20.84
C LYS A 216 -20.87 14.61 22.18
N LEU A 217 -19.58 14.29 22.29
CA LEU A 217 -18.81 14.52 23.51
C LEU A 217 -18.66 16.01 23.81
N LEU A 218 -18.40 16.82 22.79
CA LEU A 218 -18.30 18.27 22.91
C LEU A 218 -19.61 18.88 23.42
N ALA A 219 -20.75 18.50 22.85
CA ALA A 219 -22.05 18.99 23.30
C ALA A 219 -22.29 18.68 24.79
N LYS A 220 -21.98 17.46 25.24
CA LYS A 220 -22.05 17.08 26.66
C LYS A 220 -21.13 17.92 27.55
N VAL A 221 -19.89 18.13 27.11
CA VAL A 221 -18.92 18.96 27.84
C VAL A 221 -19.41 20.40 27.96
N VAL A 222 -19.91 20.99 26.87
CA VAL A 222 -20.44 22.37 26.89
C VAL A 222 -21.68 22.48 27.79
N THR A 223 -22.59 21.50 27.78
CA THR A 223 -23.70 21.41 28.73
C THR A 223 -23.20 21.43 30.17
N SER A 224 -22.19 20.62 30.51
CA SER A 224 -21.64 20.59 31.87
C SER A 224 -21.02 21.91 32.31
N ILE A 225 -20.40 22.65 31.38
CA ILE A 225 -19.83 23.98 31.65
C ILE A 225 -20.96 24.98 31.89
N ARG A 226 -21.99 24.98 31.04
CA ARG A 226 -23.17 25.85 31.18
C ARG A 226 -23.86 25.62 32.53
N ASP A 227 -24.05 24.36 32.90
CA ASP A 227 -24.74 23.96 34.13
C ASP A 227 -23.86 24.15 35.38
N GLY A 228 -22.64 24.67 35.24
CA GLY A 228 -21.73 24.96 36.36
C GLY A 228 -21.08 23.73 37.00
N ASN A 229 -21.19 22.55 36.37
CA ASN A 229 -20.68 21.28 36.88
C ASN A 229 -19.61 20.63 35.97
N PRO A 230 -18.57 21.36 35.50
CA PRO A 230 -17.50 20.75 34.74
C PRO A 230 -16.66 19.83 35.63
N ALA A 231 -16.21 18.69 35.10
CA ALA A 231 -15.31 17.76 35.79
C ALA A 231 -13.95 17.66 35.08
N PRO A 232 -13.12 18.74 35.08
CA PRO A 232 -11.81 18.71 34.45
C PRO A 232 -10.89 17.71 35.18
N ARG A 233 -10.16 16.90 34.41
CA ARG A 233 -9.16 15.97 34.92
C ARG A 233 -7.78 16.35 34.39
N PRO A 234 -6.80 16.68 35.26
CA PRO A 234 -5.43 16.91 34.85
C PRO A 234 -4.85 15.71 34.09
N GLN A 235 -4.07 15.97 33.06
CA GLN A 235 -3.33 14.92 32.36
C GLN A 235 -2.10 14.50 33.16
N ASP A 236 -1.87 13.19 33.28
CA ASP A 236 -0.57 12.68 33.71
C ASP A 236 0.40 12.69 32.53
N LEU A 237 1.20 13.75 32.45
CA LEU A 237 2.11 13.98 31.33
C LEU A 237 3.28 12.98 31.29
N SER A 238 3.51 12.17 32.33
CA SER A 238 4.51 11.10 32.29
C SER A 238 4.18 10.01 31.25
N HIS A 239 2.90 9.85 30.92
CA HIS A 239 2.40 8.93 29.89
C HIS A 239 2.26 9.59 28.51
N ARG A 240 2.70 10.85 28.35
CA ARG A 240 2.51 11.60 27.11
C ARG A 240 3.35 11.04 25.97
N THR A 241 2.72 10.86 24.81
CA THR A 241 3.41 10.58 23.54
C THR A 241 3.04 11.62 22.52
N TYR A 242 4.01 12.09 21.74
CA TYR A 242 3.84 13.13 20.74
C TYR A 242 4.27 12.63 19.36
N PHE A 243 3.47 12.94 18.35
CA PHE A 243 3.78 12.58 16.97
C PHE A 243 3.59 13.76 16.01
N SER A 244 4.43 13.79 14.99
CA SER A 244 4.39 14.77 13.90
C SER A 244 3.86 14.12 12.62
N TRP A 245 3.92 14.82 11.49
CA TRP A 245 3.49 14.27 10.20
C TRP A 245 4.18 12.94 9.88
N PRO A 246 3.42 11.89 9.50
CA PRO A 246 4.02 10.64 9.05
C PRO A 246 4.77 10.84 7.74
N THR A 247 5.86 10.09 7.56
CA THR A 247 6.58 10.05 6.28
C THR A 247 5.73 9.36 5.21
N PRO A 248 5.96 9.62 3.92
CA PRO A 248 5.27 8.91 2.85
C PRO A 248 5.40 7.39 2.94
N SER A 249 6.57 6.90 3.38
CA SER A 249 6.81 5.47 3.60
C SER A 249 5.92 4.88 4.70
N ARG A 250 5.81 5.54 5.85
CA ARG A 250 4.93 5.12 6.95
C ARG A 250 3.47 5.17 6.54
N ARG A 251 3.08 6.16 5.73
CA ARG A 251 1.72 6.25 5.20
C ARG A 251 1.38 5.08 4.30
N ALA A 252 2.25 4.78 3.33
CA ALA A 252 2.08 3.61 2.46
C ALA A 252 2.01 2.31 3.26
N GLU A 253 2.87 2.14 4.26
CA GLU A 253 2.88 0.98 5.15
C GLU A 253 1.54 0.76 5.87
N LEU A 254 0.94 1.82 6.43
CA LEU A 254 -0.38 1.69 7.06
C LEU A 254 -1.49 1.42 6.04
N GLU A 255 -1.46 2.11 4.90
CA GLU A 255 -2.43 1.90 3.82
C GLU A 255 -2.41 0.44 3.34
N ASP A 256 -1.22 -0.17 3.21
CA ASP A 256 -1.07 -1.59 2.87
C ASP A 256 -1.62 -2.51 3.97
N ARG A 257 -1.30 -2.23 5.25
CA ARG A 257 -1.85 -2.99 6.41
C ARG A 257 -3.37 -2.95 6.48
N LEU A 258 -3.98 -1.79 6.23
CA LEU A 258 -5.43 -1.62 6.26
C LEU A 258 -6.11 -2.33 5.09
N ARG A 259 -5.52 -2.25 3.87
CA ARG A 259 -6.01 -3.01 2.72
C ARG A 259 -5.97 -4.51 2.96
N ALA A 260 -4.90 -5.02 3.58
CA ALA A 260 -4.79 -6.42 3.95
C ALA A 260 -5.87 -6.85 4.96
N ARG A 261 -6.26 -5.98 5.89
CA ARG A 261 -7.30 -6.24 6.89
C ARG A 261 -8.72 -6.27 6.31
N GLN A 262 -8.97 -5.46 5.29
CA GLN A 262 -10.28 -5.34 4.62
C GLN A 262 -10.51 -6.40 3.52
N ALA A 263 -9.47 -7.15 3.14
CA ALA A 263 -9.63 -8.29 2.26
C ALA A 263 -10.53 -9.34 2.94
N PRO A 264 -11.46 -9.98 2.21
CA PRO A 264 -12.36 -10.97 2.80
C PRO A 264 -11.59 -12.14 3.44
N PRO A 265 -12.13 -12.78 4.51
CA PRO A 265 -11.44 -13.85 5.26
C PRO A 265 -11.14 -15.14 4.47
N SER A 266 -11.40 -15.18 3.17
CA SER A 266 -11.26 -16.38 2.33
C SER A 266 -9.86 -16.59 1.74
N SER A 267 -8.80 -15.93 2.23
CA SER A 267 -7.44 -16.16 1.72
C SER A 267 -6.41 -16.35 2.85
N ARG A 268 -6.15 -17.60 3.23
CA ARG A 268 -4.75 -17.96 3.53
C ARG A 268 -3.98 -17.70 2.24
N GLY A 269 -2.91 -16.90 2.28
CA GLY A 269 -2.14 -16.58 1.07
C GLY A 269 -1.64 -17.87 0.41
N LEU A 270 -1.74 -17.99 -0.91
CA LEU A 270 -1.18 -19.11 -1.64
C LEU A 270 0.23 -18.72 -2.07
N ILE A 271 1.22 -19.54 -1.73
CA ILE A 271 2.59 -19.39 -2.20
C ILE A 271 2.85 -20.47 -3.25
N ILE A 272 3.26 -20.01 -4.42
CA ILE A 272 3.72 -20.83 -5.52
C ILE A 272 5.24 -20.68 -5.59
N VAL A 273 5.97 -21.78 -5.36
CA VAL A 273 7.41 -21.80 -5.61
C VAL A 273 7.61 -22.45 -6.97
N ASN A 274 7.85 -21.62 -7.99
CA ASN A 274 7.94 -22.06 -9.37
C ASN A 274 9.38 -22.21 -9.82
N ALA A 275 9.76 -23.42 -10.22
CA ALA A 275 11.04 -23.68 -10.85
C ALA A 275 11.00 -23.41 -12.36
N ASP A 276 11.80 -22.44 -12.79
CA ASP A 276 12.00 -22.10 -14.19
C ASP A 276 12.98 -23.07 -14.85
N ASP A 277 13.00 -23.07 -16.19
CA ASP A 277 13.92 -23.85 -17.02
C ASP A 277 13.81 -25.40 -16.89
N PHE A 278 12.71 -25.94 -16.36
CA PHE A 278 12.44 -27.39 -16.41
C PHE A 278 12.50 -27.88 -17.87
N GLY A 279 13.17 -29.00 -18.15
CA GLY A 279 13.47 -29.48 -19.50
C GLY A 279 14.73 -28.90 -20.15
N LEU A 280 15.48 -28.01 -19.47
CA LEU A 280 16.72 -27.45 -20.01
C LEU A 280 17.88 -28.45 -20.00
N THR A 281 18.12 -29.13 -18.88
CA THR A 281 19.15 -30.18 -18.75
C THR A 281 18.66 -31.27 -17.79
N PRO A 282 19.25 -32.48 -17.83
CA PRO A 282 18.95 -33.52 -16.84
C PRO A 282 19.22 -33.05 -15.40
N SER A 283 20.28 -32.26 -15.18
CA SER A 283 20.57 -31.68 -13.87
C SER A 283 19.48 -30.75 -13.34
N VAL A 284 18.86 -29.93 -14.19
CA VAL A 284 17.70 -29.11 -13.79
C VAL A 284 16.50 -30.01 -13.52
N ASN A 285 16.23 -30.99 -14.39
CA ASN A 285 15.09 -31.89 -14.25
C ASN A 285 15.09 -32.61 -12.90
N GLN A 286 16.23 -33.21 -12.54
CA GLN A 286 16.38 -33.91 -11.28
C GLN A 286 16.27 -32.97 -10.07
N ALA A 287 16.86 -31.77 -10.17
CA ALA A 287 16.76 -30.78 -9.10
C ALA A 287 15.32 -30.34 -8.84
N VAL A 288 14.53 -30.12 -9.90
CA VAL A 288 13.10 -29.77 -9.78
C VAL A 288 12.31 -30.86 -9.07
N ILE A 289 12.48 -32.12 -9.47
CA ILE A 289 11.77 -33.24 -8.85
C ILE A 289 12.19 -33.43 -7.39
N GLU A 290 13.50 -33.43 -7.10
CA GLU A 290 13.97 -33.59 -5.73
C GLU A 290 13.49 -32.45 -4.81
N CYS A 291 13.47 -31.21 -5.31
CA CYS A 291 12.93 -30.07 -4.56
C CYS A 291 11.40 -30.10 -4.41
N CYS A 292 10.68 -30.79 -5.30
CA CYS A 292 9.24 -31.02 -5.18
C CYS A 292 8.95 -32.07 -4.09
N GLU A 293 9.66 -33.20 -4.14
CA GLU A 293 9.48 -34.31 -3.20
C GLU A 293 9.92 -33.96 -1.78
N LYS A 294 11.09 -33.31 -1.63
CA LYS A 294 11.78 -33.14 -0.35
C LYS A 294 11.82 -31.69 0.13
N GLY A 295 11.49 -30.75 -0.74
CA GLY A 295 11.64 -29.32 -0.50
C GLY A 295 10.30 -28.56 -0.52
N VAL A 296 10.38 -27.34 -1.07
CA VAL A 296 9.27 -26.38 -1.13
C VAL A 296 8.81 -26.05 -2.54
N VAL A 297 9.40 -26.65 -3.59
CA VAL A 297 8.94 -26.43 -4.96
C VAL A 297 7.56 -27.06 -5.12
N THR A 298 6.63 -26.31 -5.70
CA THR A 298 5.25 -26.75 -5.92
C THR A 298 4.83 -26.68 -7.38
N SER A 299 5.58 -25.90 -8.17
CA SER A 299 5.26 -25.61 -9.56
C SER A 299 6.55 -25.59 -10.38
N ALA A 300 6.46 -25.90 -11.66
CA ALA A 300 7.56 -25.78 -12.60
C ALA A 300 7.05 -25.41 -14.00
N THR A 301 7.88 -24.70 -14.77
CA THR A 301 7.55 -24.31 -16.14
C THR A 301 8.50 -24.99 -17.11
N LEU A 302 7.94 -25.74 -18.06
CA LEU A 302 8.66 -26.63 -18.97
C LEU A 302 9.03 -25.93 -20.29
N LEU A 303 10.31 -25.98 -20.64
CA LEU A 303 10.87 -25.51 -21.92
C LEU A 303 10.58 -26.52 -23.02
N ALA A 304 9.60 -26.22 -23.87
CA ALA A 304 9.18 -27.12 -24.95
C ALA A 304 10.31 -27.46 -25.94
N ASN A 305 11.19 -26.51 -26.23
CA ASN A 305 12.34 -26.73 -27.13
C ASN A 305 13.65 -27.05 -26.36
N GLY A 306 13.57 -27.33 -25.06
CA GLY A 306 14.70 -27.75 -24.25
C GLY A 306 15.20 -29.15 -24.65
N PRO A 307 16.52 -29.40 -24.59
CA PRO A 307 17.09 -30.68 -25.00
C PRO A 307 16.72 -31.83 -24.05
N ALA A 308 16.37 -31.53 -22.80
CA ALA A 308 15.93 -32.52 -21.81
C ALA A 308 14.41 -32.56 -21.62
N PHE A 309 13.64 -32.11 -22.63
CA PHE A 309 12.18 -32.05 -22.58
C PHE A 309 11.54 -33.42 -22.35
N ASP A 310 11.97 -34.46 -23.06
CA ASP A 310 11.31 -35.78 -23.00
C ASP A 310 11.45 -36.42 -21.61
N GLU A 311 12.63 -36.28 -20.99
CA GLU A 311 12.85 -36.69 -19.59
C GLU A 311 11.96 -35.89 -18.64
N ALA A 312 11.93 -34.56 -18.77
CA ALA A 312 11.10 -33.69 -17.93
C ALA A 312 9.60 -34.02 -18.06
N ALA A 313 9.12 -34.30 -19.27
CA ALA A 313 7.74 -34.69 -19.51
C ALA A 313 7.41 -36.07 -18.90
N ALA A 314 8.34 -37.02 -18.94
CA ALA A 314 8.18 -38.31 -18.26
C ALA A 314 8.12 -38.14 -16.74
N LEU A 315 9.02 -37.35 -16.17
CA LEU A 315 9.05 -37.04 -14.73
C LEU A 315 7.78 -36.30 -14.28
N ALA A 316 7.30 -35.32 -15.04
CA ALA A 316 6.06 -34.62 -14.72
C ALA A 316 4.83 -35.54 -14.62
N LYS A 317 4.77 -36.61 -15.43
CA LYS A 317 3.65 -37.57 -15.37
C LYS A 317 3.66 -38.42 -14.11
N THR A 318 4.83 -38.71 -13.57
CA THR A 318 4.96 -39.53 -12.35
C THR A 318 4.84 -38.71 -11.07
N HIS A 319 4.80 -37.38 -11.18
CA HIS A 319 4.72 -36.43 -10.05
C HIS A 319 3.51 -35.48 -10.22
N PRO A 320 2.26 -35.99 -10.12
CA PRO A 320 1.05 -35.20 -10.35
C PRO A 320 0.85 -34.04 -9.37
N GLU A 321 1.56 -34.03 -8.23
CA GLU A 321 1.60 -32.95 -7.25
C GLU A 321 2.37 -31.72 -7.73
N LEU A 322 3.24 -31.87 -8.74
CA LEU A 322 3.98 -30.77 -9.34
C LEU A 322 3.07 -30.06 -10.36
N GLY A 323 2.72 -28.80 -10.10
CA GLY A 323 2.00 -28.00 -11.09
C GLY A 323 2.89 -27.66 -12.27
N VAL A 324 2.59 -28.19 -13.46
CA VAL A 324 3.41 -27.93 -14.66
C VAL A 324 2.80 -26.83 -15.52
N GLY A 325 3.61 -25.85 -15.92
CA GLY A 325 3.27 -24.78 -16.85
C GLY A 325 4.14 -24.79 -18.11
N LEU A 326 3.82 -23.92 -19.06
CA LEU A 326 4.65 -23.67 -20.25
C LEU A 326 5.66 -22.55 -19.97
N HIS A 327 6.96 -22.85 -20.10
CA HIS A 327 8.01 -21.84 -20.08
C HIS A 327 8.19 -21.25 -21.48
N PHE A 328 7.32 -20.31 -21.86
CA PHE A 328 7.26 -19.82 -23.23
C PHE A 328 8.59 -19.17 -23.64
N ASN A 329 9.25 -19.74 -24.64
CA ASN A 329 10.60 -19.37 -25.01
C ASN A 329 10.65 -18.65 -26.35
N LEU A 330 11.37 -17.52 -26.39
CA LEU A 330 11.61 -16.72 -27.59
C LEU A 330 13.08 -16.29 -27.72
N THR A 331 13.98 -16.81 -26.90
CA THR A 331 15.37 -16.32 -26.83
C THR A 331 16.44 -17.40 -26.79
N LEU A 332 16.07 -18.68 -26.59
CA LEU A 332 17.01 -19.80 -26.50
C LEU A 332 16.73 -20.87 -27.55
N GLY A 333 17.75 -21.28 -28.31
CA GLY A 333 17.62 -22.36 -29.30
C GLY A 333 16.82 -21.98 -30.55
N ARG A 334 16.19 -22.97 -31.18
CA ARG A 334 15.36 -22.81 -32.39
C ARG A 334 13.86 -22.87 -32.03
N PRO A 335 12.99 -22.20 -32.81
CA PRO A 335 11.54 -22.36 -32.67
C PRO A 335 11.12 -23.81 -32.98
N LEU A 336 9.97 -24.22 -32.45
CA LEU A 336 9.36 -25.50 -32.83
C LEU A 336 8.63 -25.41 -34.17
N CYS A 337 8.06 -24.25 -34.50
CA CYS A 337 7.54 -24.03 -35.84
C CYS A 337 8.68 -23.78 -36.85
N PRO A 338 8.45 -23.98 -38.17
CA PRO A 338 9.43 -23.66 -39.19
C PRO A 338 9.85 -22.18 -39.11
N PRO A 339 11.16 -21.84 -39.11
CA PRO A 339 11.62 -20.45 -38.99
C PRO A 339 11.05 -19.48 -40.04
N SER A 340 10.70 -20.00 -41.22
CA SER A 340 10.04 -19.25 -42.30
C SER A 340 8.64 -18.73 -41.93
N GLN A 341 7.97 -19.35 -40.95
CA GLN A 341 6.66 -18.91 -40.46
C GLN A 341 6.78 -17.83 -39.37
N VAL A 342 7.97 -17.63 -38.80
CA VAL A 342 8.20 -16.70 -37.69
C VAL A 342 9.41 -15.77 -37.88
N PRO A 343 9.59 -15.14 -39.07
CA PRO A 343 10.80 -14.38 -39.39
C PRO A 343 11.05 -13.16 -38.48
N SER A 344 10.03 -12.67 -37.76
CA SER A 344 10.26 -11.58 -36.80
C SER A 344 11.01 -12.02 -35.53
N LEU A 345 10.97 -13.32 -35.20
CA LEU A 345 11.47 -13.90 -33.94
C LEU A 345 12.86 -14.55 -34.06
N VAL A 346 13.30 -14.83 -35.29
CA VAL A 346 14.54 -15.56 -35.57
C VAL A 346 15.60 -14.69 -36.25
N ASP A 347 16.85 -15.16 -36.20
CA ASP A 347 17.96 -14.66 -36.98
C ASP A 347 18.07 -15.35 -38.36
N SER A 348 19.12 -15.02 -39.12
CA SER A 348 19.35 -15.59 -40.44
C SER A 348 19.69 -17.09 -40.44
N GLN A 349 20.03 -17.67 -39.28
CA GLN A 349 20.30 -19.09 -39.10
C GLN A 349 19.06 -19.86 -38.61
N GLY A 350 17.92 -19.19 -38.50
CA GLY A 350 16.66 -19.74 -38.02
C GLY A 350 16.61 -19.97 -36.51
N SER A 351 17.56 -19.42 -35.75
CA SER A 351 17.59 -19.49 -34.29
C SER A 351 16.88 -18.28 -33.69
N PHE A 352 16.33 -18.43 -32.47
CA PHE A 352 15.71 -17.30 -31.79
C PHE A 352 16.67 -16.13 -31.59
N LEU A 353 16.14 -14.92 -31.68
CA LEU A 353 16.92 -13.71 -31.46
C LEU A 353 17.47 -13.66 -30.03
N PRO A 354 18.74 -13.25 -29.84
CA PRO A 354 19.27 -12.99 -28.50
C PRO A 354 18.41 -11.96 -27.76
N ARG A 355 18.25 -12.14 -26.44
CA ARG A 355 17.39 -11.31 -25.57
C ARG A 355 17.39 -9.82 -25.90
N ARG A 356 18.56 -9.19 -25.99
CA ARG A 356 18.69 -7.74 -26.23
C ARG A 356 18.12 -7.32 -27.59
N ARG A 357 18.28 -8.15 -28.63
CA ARG A 357 17.74 -7.88 -29.96
C ARG A 357 16.23 -8.08 -30.00
N LEU A 358 15.71 -9.10 -29.31
CA LEU A 358 14.27 -9.31 -29.16
C LEU A 358 13.62 -8.13 -28.41
N GLU A 359 14.17 -7.73 -27.26
CA GLU A 359 13.71 -6.57 -26.48
C GLU A 359 13.69 -5.28 -27.32
N PHE A 360 14.77 -5.02 -28.08
CA PHE A 360 14.84 -3.86 -28.97
C PHE A 360 13.77 -3.90 -30.07
N LYS A 361 13.60 -5.04 -30.76
CA LYS A 361 12.55 -5.18 -31.79
C LYS A 361 11.16 -5.00 -31.19
N ALA A 362 10.90 -5.55 -30.01
CA ALA A 362 9.62 -5.42 -29.32
C ALA A 362 9.30 -3.96 -29.00
N LEU A 363 10.27 -3.22 -28.43
CA LEU A 363 10.10 -1.80 -28.11
C LEU A 363 9.93 -0.92 -29.35
N CYS A 364 10.51 -1.31 -30.49
CA CYS A 364 10.31 -0.63 -31.76
C CYS A 364 9.04 -1.07 -32.52
N GLY A 365 8.20 -1.94 -31.95
CA GLY A 365 6.99 -2.45 -32.61
C GLY A 365 7.28 -3.37 -33.81
N ARG A 366 8.45 -4.00 -33.87
CA ARG A 366 8.92 -4.86 -34.98
C ARG A 366 8.75 -6.36 -34.71
N ILE A 367 7.95 -6.72 -33.70
CA ILE A 367 7.55 -8.11 -33.43
C ILE A 367 6.13 -8.29 -33.97
N ASP A 368 5.97 -9.25 -34.88
CA ASP A 368 4.65 -9.60 -35.41
C ASP A 368 3.96 -10.56 -34.43
N SER A 369 2.80 -10.15 -33.89
CA SER A 369 2.04 -10.95 -32.93
C SER A 369 1.54 -12.26 -33.52
N ARG A 370 1.37 -12.38 -34.84
CA ARG A 370 0.99 -13.64 -35.50
C ARG A 370 2.10 -14.67 -35.40
N HIS A 371 3.36 -14.24 -35.58
CA HIS A 371 4.51 -15.12 -35.41
C HIS A 371 4.62 -15.62 -33.96
N VAL A 372 4.33 -14.76 -32.98
CA VAL A 372 4.30 -15.15 -31.57
C VAL A 372 3.20 -16.20 -31.32
N ALA A 373 2.00 -15.99 -31.86
CA ALA A 373 0.90 -16.94 -31.70
C ALA A 373 1.20 -18.31 -32.34
N ILE A 374 1.81 -18.33 -33.53
CA ILE A 374 2.23 -19.57 -34.21
C ILE A 374 3.20 -20.37 -33.33
N GLU A 375 4.24 -19.72 -32.81
CA GLU A 375 5.23 -20.40 -31.99
C GLU A 375 4.67 -20.80 -30.62
N LEU A 376 3.83 -19.97 -30.02
CA LEU A 376 3.16 -20.27 -28.74
C LEU A 376 2.30 -21.53 -28.85
N GLU A 377 1.50 -21.63 -29.91
CA GLU A 377 0.68 -22.80 -30.21
C GLU A 377 1.57 -24.05 -30.43
N ALA A 378 2.69 -23.92 -31.15
CA ALA A 378 3.61 -25.03 -31.38
C ALA A 378 4.25 -25.55 -30.08
N GLN A 379 4.69 -24.65 -29.19
CA GLN A 379 5.23 -25.00 -27.89
C GLN A 379 4.18 -25.65 -26.99
N TYR A 380 3.00 -25.06 -26.86
CA TYR A 380 1.91 -25.63 -26.06
C TYR A 380 1.47 -27.00 -26.58
N ARG A 381 1.37 -27.16 -27.90
CA ARG A 381 1.03 -28.44 -28.54
C ARG A 381 2.03 -29.54 -28.21
N LYS A 382 3.33 -29.22 -28.16
CA LYS A 382 4.34 -30.21 -27.79
C LYS A 382 4.14 -30.74 -26.37
N LEU A 383 3.80 -29.87 -25.41
CA LEU A 383 3.49 -30.28 -24.03
C LEU A 383 2.24 -31.17 -23.97
N THR A 384 1.17 -30.77 -24.65
CA THR A 384 -0.11 -31.52 -24.63
C THR A 384 -0.02 -32.85 -25.36
N GLN A 385 0.72 -32.93 -26.48
CA GLN A 385 1.02 -34.20 -27.17
C GLN A 385 1.89 -35.13 -26.33
N ALA A 386 2.77 -34.55 -25.50
CA ALA A 386 3.49 -35.31 -24.50
C ALA A 386 2.58 -35.76 -23.34
N GLY A 387 1.27 -35.46 -23.34
CA GLY A 387 0.31 -35.91 -22.33
C GLY A 387 0.23 -35.03 -21.08
N LEU A 388 0.83 -33.83 -21.11
CA LEU A 388 0.78 -32.88 -20.01
C LEU A 388 -0.43 -31.96 -20.13
N LYS A 389 -0.90 -31.44 -18.99
CA LYS A 389 -1.95 -30.41 -18.91
C LYS A 389 -1.36 -29.15 -18.29
N PRO A 390 -0.84 -28.21 -19.10
CA PRO A 390 -0.23 -27.00 -18.55
C PRO A 390 -1.25 -26.20 -17.75
N THR A 391 -0.89 -25.80 -16.54
CA THR A 391 -1.75 -25.03 -15.61
C THR A 391 -1.59 -23.52 -15.75
N HIS A 392 -0.44 -23.09 -16.27
CA HIS A 392 -0.08 -21.70 -16.43
C HIS A 392 0.99 -21.51 -17.50
N LEU A 393 1.25 -20.26 -17.83
CA LEU A 393 2.28 -19.81 -18.72
C LEU A 393 3.13 -18.74 -18.06
N ASP A 394 4.43 -18.87 -18.19
CA ASP A 394 5.36 -17.78 -17.99
C ASP A 394 6.28 -17.66 -19.23
N GLY A 395 7.40 -16.94 -19.12
CA GLY A 395 8.28 -16.76 -20.26
C GLY A 395 9.74 -16.77 -19.88
N HIS A 396 10.55 -17.48 -20.67
CA HIS A 396 11.98 -17.50 -20.52
C HIS A 396 12.52 -16.06 -20.60
N GLN A 397 13.25 -15.65 -19.56
CA GLN A 397 13.75 -14.28 -19.39
C GLN A 397 12.65 -13.20 -19.35
N HIS A 398 11.41 -13.57 -19.05
CA HIS A 398 10.20 -12.75 -19.05
C HIS A 398 9.85 -12.15 -20.43
N ALA A 399 10.19 -12.85 -21.52
CA ALA A 399 9.87 -12.38 -22.87
C ALA A 399 8.36 -12.23 -23.12
N HIS A 400 7.53 -12.99 -22.39
CA HIS A 400 6.07 -13.02 -22.53
C HIS A 400 5.38 -11.69 -22.22
N VAL A 401 6.03 -10.77 -21.51
CA VAL A 401 5.46 -9.45 -21.18
C VAL A 401 5.95 -8.32 -22.10
N LEU A 402 6.74 -8.63 -23.13
CA LEU A 402 7.23 -7.63 -24.07
C LEU A 402 6.11 -7.10 -25.00
N PRO A 403 6.21 -5.84 -25.48
CA PRO A 403 5.28 -5.33 -26.48
C PRO A 403 5.26 -6.20 -27.74
N GLY A 404 4.06 -6.44 -28.27
CA GLY A 404 3.86 -7.35 -29.41
C GLY A 404 3.82 -8.84 -29.03
N VAL A 405 4.23 -9.21 -27.82
CA VAL A 405 4.23 -10.59 -27.30
C VAL A 405 3.10 -10.80 -26.28
N PHE A 406 2.88 -9.85 -25.36
CA PHE A 406 1.92 -10.05 -24.27
C PHE A 406 0.47 -10.22 -24.73
N ARG A 407 0.06 -9.49 -25.78
CA ARG A 407 -1.30 -9.60 -26.32
C ARG A 407 -1.63 -11.03 -26.79
N PRO A 408 -0.88 -11.66 -27.73
CA PRO A 408 -1.17 -13.02 -28.15
C PRO A 408 -1.06 -14.03 -27.00
N VAL A 409 -0.13 -13.82 -26.05
CA VAL A 409 -0.06 -14.63 -24.82
C VAL A 409 -1.36 -14.52 -24.00
N ALA A 410 -1.84 -13.31 -23.76
CA ALA A 410 -3.05 -13.08 -22.97
C ALA A 410 -4.32 -13.61 -23.67
N GLU A 411 -4.39 -13.50 -25.00
CA GLU A 411 -5.47 -14.11 -25.81
C GLU A 411 -5.43 -15.63 -25.73
N PHE A 412 -4.23 -16.22 -25.82
CA PHE A 412 -4.01 -17.66 -25.70
C PHE A 412 -4.36 -18.21 -24.32
N CYS A 413 -3.84 -17.61 -23.24
CA CYS A 413 -4.13 -18.03 -21.87
C CYS A 413 -5.64 -18.02 -21.57
N ARG A 414 -6.37 -17.03 -22.09
CA ARG A 414 -7.83 -16.96 -21.96
C ARG A 414 -8.54 -18.07 -22.74
N LYS A 415 -8.06 -18.39 -23.94
CA LYS A 415 -8.61 -19.46 -24.78
C LYS A 415 -8.43 -20.83 -24.14
N GLU A 416 -7.24 -21.10 -23.60
CA GLU A 416 -6.90 -22.39 -23.01
C GLU A 416 -7.28 -22.50 -21.52
N GLY A 417 -7.73 -21.41 -20.90
CA GLY A 417 -8.11 -21.40 -19.47
C GLY A 417 -6.94 -21.59 -18.52
N ILE A 418 -5.75 -21.12 -18.88
CA ILE A 418 -4.53 -21.25 -18.06
C ILE A 418 -4.11 -19.90 -17.48
N ALA A 419 -3.49 -19.92 -16.31
CA ALA A 419 -3.00 -18.70 -15.67
C ALA A 419 -1.76 -18.12 -16.38
N VAL A 420 -1.41 -16.88 -16.08
CA VAL A 420 -0.19 -16.24 -16.60
C VAL A 420 0.63 -15.62 -15.47
N ARG A 421 1.93 -15.88 -15.46
CA ARG A 421 2.87 -15.21 -14.54
C ARG A 421 2.94 -13.72 -14.85
N ARG A 422 2.84 -12.91 -13.80
CA ARG A 422 3.29 -11.52 -13.78
C ARG A 422 4.65 -11.45 -13.11
N PRO A 423 5.73 -11.06 -13.82
CA PRO A 423 7.07 -10.93 -13.25
C PRO A 423 7.29 -9.60 -12.50
N SER A 424 6.29 -8.71 -12.43
CA SER A 424 6.38 -7.53 -11.56
C SER A 424 5.04 -6.96 -11.04
N PRO A 425 4.27 -7.73 -10.26
CA PRO A 425 3.43 -7.18 -9.21
C PRO A 425 4.33 -6.55 -8.12
N ALA A 426 3.74 -5.86 -7.14
CA ALA A 426 4.49 -5.17 -6.09
C ALA A 426 5.57 -6.10 -5.47
N PRO A 427 6.79 -5.60 -5.18
CA PRO A 427 7.83 -6.44 -4.59
C PRO A 427 7.37 -6.98 -3.24
N LEU A 428 7.67 -8.24 -2.95
CA LEU A 428 7.44 -8.92 -1.65
C LEU A 428 8.16 -8.26 -0.46
N ILE A 429 8.95 -7.21 -0.72
CA ILE A 429 9.93 -6.65 0.19
C ILE A 429 9.82 -5.14 0.17
N ASN A 430 8.90 -4.64 0.99
CA ASN A 430 9.04 -3.31 1.57
C ASN A 430 9.75 -3.47 2.92
N ARG A 431 11.08 -3.41 2.94
CA ARG A 431 11.85 -3.21 4.18
C ARG A 431 12.19 -1.73 4.36
N PRO A 432 11.61 -1.02 5.35
CA PRO A 432 12.27 0.11 5.96
C PRO A 432 13.24 -0.42 7.04
N GLY A 433 14.56 -0.23 6.86
CA GLY A 433 15.51 -0.35 7.99
C GLY A 433 16.75 -1.23 7.85
N SER A 434 17.06 -1.84 6.69
CA SER A 434 18.37 -2.49 6.52
C SER A 434 19.44 -1.46 6.15
N PRO A 435 20.45 -1.20 7.00
CA PRO A 435 21.54 -0.31 6.64
C PRO A 435 22.41 -1.00 5.57
N GLY A 436 22.57 -0.36 4.41
CA GLY A 436 23.74 -0.64 3.56
C GLY A 436 23.55 -1.34 2.21
N ARG A 437 22.41 -1.27 1.52
CA ARG A 437 22.36 -1.72 0.10
C ARG A 437 21.83 -0.62 -0.84
N ARG A 438 22.77 0.10 -1.47
CA ARG A 438 22.48 1.05 -2.56
C ARG A 438 21.86 0.31 -3.75
N PRO A 439 20.79 0.81 -4.39
CA PRO A 439 20.31 0.22 -5.64
C PRO A 439 21.33 0.48 -6.76
N LYS A 440 21.91 -0.59 -7.33
CA LYS A 440 22.71 -0.50 -8.57
C LYS A 440 21.79 -0.32 -9.79
N THR A 441 22.27 0.42 -10.77
CA THR A 441 21.52 1.32 -11.66
C THR A 441 20.97 0.73 -12.98
N LEU A 442 21.12 -0.56 -13.29
CA LEU A 442 20.67 -1.15 -14.58
C LEU A 442 19.65 -2.29 -14.46
N ARG A 443 19.80 -3.18 -13.46
CA ARG A 443 18.82 -4.25 -13.18
C ARG A 443 17.50 -3.68 -12.65
N THR A 444 17.61 -2.61 -11.86
CA THR A 444 16.50 -1.77 -11.41
C THR A 444 15.80 -1.08 -12.59
N LEU A 445 16.51 -0.69 -13.65
CA LEU A 445 15.92 -0.11 -14.86
C LEU A 445 15.14 -1.13 -15.68
N ARG A 446 15.67 -2.36 -15.88
CA ARG A 446 14.91 -3.42 -16.58
C ARG A 446 13.68 -3.82 -15.78
N GLY A 447 13.80 -4.02 -14.47
CA GLY A 447 12.65 -4.28 -13.60
C GLY A 447 11.62 -3.14 -13.65
N LEU A 448 12.06 -1.88 -13.61
CA LEU A 448 11.19 -0.71 -13.79
C LEU A 448 10.53 -0.69 -15.18
N LEU A 449 11.27 -1.01 -16.24
CA LEU A 449 10.72 -1.10 -17.59
C LEU A 449 9.61 -2.16 -17.66
N LEU A 450 9.85 -3.38 -17.14
CA LEU A 450 8.84 -4.44 -17.10
C LEU A 450 7.61 -4.01 -16.30
N ARG A 451 7.78 -3.29 -15.17
CA ARG A 451 6.66 -2.70 -14.40
C ARG A 451 5.85 -1.71 -15.21
N LEU A 452 6.50 -0.80 -15.93
CA LEU A 452 5.83 0.19 -16.76
C LEU A 452 5.09 -0.47 -17.92
N LEU A 453 5.72 -1.45 -18.58
CA LEU A 453 5.12 -2.24 -19.65
C LEU A 453 3.89 -3.02 -19.16
N LEU A 454 3.97 -3.68 -18.00
CA LEU A 454 2.83 -4.38 -17.41
C LEU A 454 1.73 -3.43 -16.98
N ALA A 455 2.06 -2.30 -16.34
CA ALA A 455 1.06 -1.28 -15.98
C ALA A 455 0.31 -0.74 -17.20
N TRP A 456 0.98 -0.68 -18.36
CA TRP A 456 0.38 -0.28 -19.62
C TRP A 456 -0.42 -1.41 -20.29
N GLN A 457 0.12 -2.63 -20.37
CA GLN A 457 -0.51 -3.72 -21.12
C GLN A 457 -1.59 -4.49 -20.34
N TRP A 458 -1.43 -4.62 -19.02
CA TRP A 458 -2.30 -5.46 -18.19
C TRP A 458 -3.77 -5.00 -18.20
N PRO A 459 -4.10 -3.70 -18.02
CA PRO A 459 -5.50 -3.26 -18.09
C PRO A 459 -6.16 -3.47 -19.46
N ARG A 460 -5.35 -3.58 -20.53
CA ARG A 460 -5.83 -3.74 -21.91
C ARG A 460 -6.04 -5.20 -22.30
N HIS A 461 -5.12 -6.07 -21.90
CA HIS A 461 -5.09 -7.45 -22.39
C HIS A 461 -5.19 -8.49 -21.28
N GLY A 462 -4.74 -8.16 -20.06
CA GLY A 462 -4.66 -9.09 -18.93
C GLY A 462 -5.91 -9.16 -18.04
N ARG A 463 -6.93 -8.33 -18.30
CA ARG A 463 -8.16 -8.35 -17.49
C ARG A 463 -8.86 -9.71 -17.59
N GLY A 464 -9.20 -10.28 -16.43
CA GLY A 464 -9.87 -11.58 -16.31
C GLY A 464 -8.96 -12.80 -16.44
N LEU A 465 -7.63 -12.62 -16.57
CA LEU A 465 -6.69 -13.75 -16.49
C LEU A 465 -6.38 -14.08 -15.03
N ALA A 466 -6.38 -15.37 -14.70
CA ALA A 466 -5.78 -15.87 -13.47
C ALA A 466 -4.27 -15.58 -13.47
N SER A 467 -3.75 -15.10 -12.34
CA SER A 467 -2.37 -14.65 -12.22
C SER A 467 -1.98 -14.51 -10.75
N ASN A 468 -0.68 -14.50 -10.48
CA ASN A 468 -0.13 -14.07 -9.19
C ASN A 468 -0.37 -12.57 -8.90
N ASP A 469 -0.59 -12.27 -7.63
CA ASP A 469 -0.67 -10.94 -7.03
C ASP A 469 0.71 -10.40 -6.64
N PHE A 470 1.69 -11.28 -6.38
CA PHE A 470 3.05 -10.96 -5.95
C PHE A 470 4.10 -11.80 -6.68
N PHE A 471 5.28 -11.23 -6.93
CA PHE A 471 6.41 -11.93 -7.56
C PHE A 471 7.72 -11.54 -6.91
N THR A 472 8.57 -12.52 -6.63
CA THR A 472 9.96 -12.29 -6.20
C THR A 472 10.85 -13.45 -6.60
N SER A 473 12.15 -13.26 -6.40
CA SER A 473 13.17 -14.29 -6.47
C SER A 473 14.30 -13.97 -5.47
N ILE A 474 15.22 -14.92 -5.26
CA ILE A 474 16.46 -14.67 -4.51
C ILE A 474 17.27 -13.52 -5.13
N PHE A 475 17.14 -13.32 -6.44
CA PHE A 475 17.83 -12.24 -7.15
C PHE A 475 17.31 -10.87 -6.73
N ASP A 476 16.09 -10.73 -6.20
CA ASP A 476 15.56 -9.45 -5.74
C ASP A 476 16.17 -9.01 -4.40
N ILE A 477 16.62 -9.97 -3.57
CA ILE A 477 17.23 -9.71 -2.26
C ILE A 477 18.74 -9.74 -2.25
N LEU A 478 19.36 -10.57 -3.09
CA LEU A 478 20.80 -10.75 -3.13
C LEU A 478 21.40 -10.19 -4.44
N PRO A 479 22.43 -9.32 -4.36
CA PRO A 479 23.18 -8.93 -5.54
C PRO A 479 24.13 -10.08 -5.95
N LEU A 480 23.73 -10.87 -6.96
CA LEU A 480 24.48 -12.00 -7.55
C LEU A 480 25.10 -12.92 -6.47
N PRO A 481 24.27 -13.74 -5.79
CA PRO A 481 24.75 -14.55 -4.67
C PRO A 481 25.72 -15.63 -5.16
N GLN A 482 26.98 -15.54 -4.77
CA GLN A 482 27.91 -16.67 -4.91
C GLN A 482 27.61 -17.80 -3.91
N LYS A 483 26.79 -17.51 -2.87
CA LYS A 483 26.25 -18.49 -1.92
C LYS A 483 24.84 -18.09 -1.53
N ILE A 484 23.90 -19.01 -1.65
CA ILE A 484 22.52 -18.89 -1.18
C ILE A 484 22.40 -19.72 0.10
N ALA A 485 21.84 -19.15 1.16
CA ALA A 485 21.55 -19.85 2.40
C ALA A 485 20.05 -20.15 2.52
N PRO A 486 19.65 -21.24 3.20
CA PRO A 486 18.24 -21.50 3.51
C PRO A 486 17.53 -20.31 4.19
N SER A 487 18.25 -19.56 5.03
CA SER A 487 17.74 -18.36 5.69
C SER A 487 17.27 -17.26 4.73
N ASP A 488 17.83 -17.20 3.52
CA ASP A 488 17.41 -16.22 2.52
C ASP A 488 16.01 -16.54 1.97
N TYR A 489 15.70 -17.83 1.81
CA TYR A 489 14.37 -18.31 1.44
C TYR A 489 13.37 -18.21 2.60
N ALA A 490 13.82 -18.45 3.84
CA ALA A 490 13.00 -18.22 5.03
C ALA A 490 12.51 -16.77 5.12
N GLU A 491 13.33 -15.79 4.71
CA GLU A 491 12.91 -14.38 4.65
C GLU A 491 11.79 -14.16 3.61
N LEU A 492 11.86 -14.82 2.46
CA LEU A 492 10.83 -14.70 1.41
C LEU A 492 9.50 -15.35 1.83
N LEU A 493 9.55 -16.39 2.66
CA LEU A 493 8.42 -17.17 3.14
C LEU A 493 7.83 -16.70 4.49
N SER A 494 8.34 -15.59 5.07
CA SER A 494 7.97 -15.16 6.43
C SER A 494 6.52 -14.65 6.58
N PRO A 495 5.87 -14.86 7.75
CA PRO A 495 4.48 -14.46 8.03
C PRO A 495 4.16 -12.99 7.73
N GLY A 496 2.97 -12.73 7.17
CA GLY A 496 2.45 -11.37 6.94
C GLY A 496 3.03 -10.63 5.72
N ARG A 497 3.81 -11.32 4.87
CA ARG A 497 4.37 -10.75 3.64
C ARG A 497 3.55 -11.05 2.38
N ILE A 498 2.69 -12.07 2.43
CA ILE A 498 1.99 -12.61 1.26
C ILE A 498 0.49 -12.55 1.52
N HIS A 499 -0.19 -11.71 0.75
CA HIS A 499 -1.65 -11.65 0.68
C HIS A 499 -2.06 -12.13 -0.73
N GLY A 500 -3.16 -12.87 -0.88
CA GLY A 500 -3.51 -13.44 -2.19
C GLY A 500 -2.50 -14.47 -2.71
N VAL A 501 -2.20 -14.45 -4.00
CA VAL A 501 -1.33 -15.43 -4.68
C VAL A 501 0.09 -14.87 -4.86
N GLY A 502 1.06 -15.36 -4.11
CA GLY A 502 2.47 -15.02 -4.26
C GLY A 502 3.24 -16.07 -5.07
N GLU A 503 4.10 -15.63 -5.98
CA GLU A 503 5.03 -16.49 -6.70
C GLU A 503 6.48 -16.18 -6.33
N ILE A 504 7.24 -17.22 -6.00
CA ILE A 504 8.69 -17.20 -5.80
C ILE A 504 9.31 -17.98 -6.95
N MET A 505 10.02 -17.28 -7.83
CA MET A 505 10.75 -17.87 -8.95
C MET A 505 12.11 -18.40 -8.49
N VAL A 506 12.41 -19.64 -8.88
CA VAL A 506 13.66 -20.35 -8.58
C VAL A 506 14.20 -21.05 -9.83
N HIS A 507 15.50 -21.38 -9.85
CA HIS A 507 16.25 -22.00 -10.94
C HIS A 507 17.19 -23.10 -10.40
N PRO A 508 16.67 -24.15 -9.71
CA PRO A 508 17.51 -25.17 -9.11
C PRO A 508 18.21 -26.04 -10.17
N ALA A 509 19.47 -26.40 -9.93
CA ALA A 509 20.19 -27.41 -10.72
C ALA A 509 21.16 -28.18 -9.83
N ARG A 510 21.36 -29.48 -10.07
CA ARG A 510 22.31 -30.30 -9.29
C ARG A 510 23.78 -30.02 -9.59
N ASN A 511 24.06 -29.53 -10.79
CA ASN A 511 25.41 -29.38 -11.33
C ASN A 511 25.47 -28.13 -12.20
N ALA A 512 26.14 -27.09 -11.71
CA ALA A 512 26.34 -25.83 -12.42
C ALA A 512 27.00 -26.02 -13.80
N GLN A 513 27.82 -27.05 -13.98
CA GLN A 513 28.59 -27.26 -15.21
C GLN A 513 27.72 -27.57 -16.43
N GLU A 514 26.59 -28.25 -16.24
CA GLU A 514 25.64 -28.55 -17.32
C GLU A 514 24.94 -27.28 -17.84
N LEU A 515 24.96 -26.19 -17.08
CA LEU A 515 24.38 -24.91 -17.45
C LEU A 515 25.38 -23.99 -18.17
N ASN A 516 26.64 -24.39 -18.29
CA ASN A 516 27.67 -23.59 -18.93
C ASN A 516 27.33 -23.30 -20.39
N GLY A 517 27.34 -22.03 -20.76
CA GLY A 517 27.00 -21.58 -22.12
C GLY A 517 25.50 -21.52 -22.41
N LEU A 518 24.65 -22.10 -21.56
CA LEU A 518 23.18 -22.03 -21.66
C LEU A 518 22.62 -20.89 -20.80
N THR A 519 23.17 -20.70 -19.59
CA THR A 519 22.73 -19.67 -18.65
C THR A 519 23.92 -18.90 -18.07
N ARG A 520 23.64 -17.79 -17.37
CA ARG A 520 24.65 -17.02 -16.63
C ARG A 520 24.56 -17.25 -15.11
N ILE A 521 23.76 -18.20 -14.67
CA ILE A 521 23.39 -18.41 -13.27
C ILE A 521 23.78 -19.79 -12.74
N GLY A 522 24.63 -20.55 -13.45
CA GLY A 522 25.01 -21.94 -13.09
C GLY A 522 25.37 -22.14 -11.62
N ASP A 523 26.37 -21.42 -11.10
CA ASP A 523 26.80 -21.54 -9.70
C ASP A 523 25.70 -21.14 -8.70
N VAL A 524 24.81 -20.22 -9.11
CA VAL A 524 23.68 -19.78 -8.31
C VAL A 524 22.62 -20.88 -8.23
N SER A 525 22.35 -21.56 -9.34
CA SER A 525 21.38 -22.64 -9.47
C SER A 525 21.70 -23.83 -8.55
N GLU A 526 22.98 -24.16 -8.39
CA GLU A 526 23.42 -25.22 -7.48
C GLU A 526 23.25 -24.82 -6.00
N GLY A 527 23.60 -23.58 -5.65
CA GLY A 527 23.33 -23.05 -4.31
C GLY A 527 21.83 -22.96 -3.99
N GLU A 528 21.00 -22.62 -4.98
CA GLU A 528 19.56 -22.54 -4.85
C GLU A 528 18.92 -23.92 -4.63
N TYR A 529 19.35 -24.92 -5.39
CA TYR A 529 18.96 -26.32 -5.20
C TYR A 529 19.21 -26.80 -3.76
N GLN A 530 20.41 -26.56 -3.22
CA GLN A 530 20.74 -26.95 -1.85
C GLN A 530 19.89 -26.21 -0.81
N ALA A 531 19.61 -24.93 -1.03
CA ALA A 531 18.79 -24.14 -0.11
C ALA A 531 17.33 -24.59 -0.10
N LEU A 532 16.76 -24.94 -1.26
CA LEU A 532 15.36 -25.36 -1.39
C LEU A 532 15.07 -26.73 -0.78
N LEU A 533 16.09 -27.58 -0.60
CA LEU A 533 15.99 -28.87 0.09
C LEU A 533 16.00 -28.76 1.62
N ALA A 534 16.21 -27.57 2.19
CA ALA A 534 16.23 -27.39 3.63
C ALA A 534 14.82 -27.65 4.23
N THR A 535 14.75 -28.60 5.16
CA THR A 535 13.50 -29.12 5.74
C THR A 535 12.63 -28.07 6.44
N ASP A 536 13.24 -26.99 6.94
CA ASP A 536 12.53 -25.98 7.71
C ASP A 536 11.69 -25.03 6.84
N LEU A 537 11.94 -24.93 5.53
CA LEU A 537 11.27 -23.95 4.67
C LEU A 537 9.76 -24.23 4.52
N ARG A 538 9.37 -25.51 4.42
CA ARG A 538 7.95 -25.90 4.37
C ARG A 538 7.24 -25.54 5.67
N ARG A 539 7.87 -25.84 6.81
CA ARG A 539 7.36 -25.47 8.14
C ARG A 539 7.28 -23.94 8.31
N ILE A 540 8.23 -23.18 7.78
CA ILE A 540 8.20 -21.71 7.80
C ILE A 540 7.00 -21.18 7.01
N ALA A 541 6.71 -21.73 5.83
CA ALA A 541 5.54 -21.35 5.04
C ALA A 541 4.22 -21.68 5.77
N GLU A 542 4.14 -22.84 6.41
CA GLU A 542 2.98 -23.25 7.22
C GLU A 542 2.77 -22.34 8.45
N LEU A 543 3.85 -22.04 9.19
CA LEU A 543 3.83 -21.11 10.34
C LEU A 543 3.51 -19.67 9.91
N ALA A 544 3.76 -19.32 8.65
CA ALA A 544 3.38 -18.03 8.05
C ALA A 544 1.88 -17.93 7.74
N GLY A 545 1.10 -18.99 7.95
CA GLY A 545 -0.34 -19.02 7.67
C GLY A 545 -0.66 -19.01 6.18
N CYS A 546 0.33 -19.29 5.32
CA CYS A 546 0.19 -19.37 3.88
C CYS A 546 0.15 -20.84 3.43
N GLY A 547 -0.72 -21.18 2.48
CA GLY A 547 -0.71 -22.50 1.84
C GLY A 547 0.36 -22.56 0.76
N LEU A 548 1.04 -23.69 0.62
CA LEU A 548 1.85 -24.01 -0.55
C LEU A 548 0.96 -24.64 -1.61
N GLY A 549 1.09 -24.22 -2.87
CA GLY A 549 0.39 -24.84 -3.99
C GLY A 549 0.89 -24.33 -5.33
N HIS A 550 0.10 -24.52 -6.38
CA HIS A 550 0.52 -24.24 -7.76
C HIS A 550 -0.58 -23.52 -8.54
N TYR A 551 -0.28 -23.03 -9.74
CA TYR A 551 -1.26 -22.28 -10.53
C TYR A 551 -2.54 -23.07 -10.87
N GLY A 552 -2.48 -24.40 -10.96
CA GLY A 552 -3.67 -25.24 -11.17
C GLY A 552 -4.63 -25.30 -9.97
N SER A 553 -4.28 -24.68 -8.84
CA SER A 553 -5.15 -24.59 -7.65
C SER A 553 -5.78 -23.20 -7.51
N LEU A 554 -5.68 -22.36 -8.54
CA LEU A 554 -6.40 -21.09 -8.61
C LEU A 554 -7.79 -21.37 -9.17
N ASP A 555 -8.83 -21.13 -8.36
CA ASP A 555 -10.25 -21.24 -8.76
C ASP A 555 -10.64 -20.22 -9.86
#